data_AF-A0A2V8FHJ2-F1
#
_entry.id   AF-A0A2V8FHJ2-F1
#
_cell.length_a   1.000
_cell.length_b   1.000
_cell.length_c   1.000
_cell.angle_alpha   90.00
_cell.angle_beta   90.00
_cell.angle_gamma   90.00
#
_symmetry.space_group_name_H-M   'P 1'
#
loop_
_entity.id
_entity.type
_entity.pdbx_description
1 polymer ?
#
loop_
_entity_poly.entity_id
_entity_poly.type
_entity_poly.pdbx_seq_one_letter_code
_entity_poly.pdbx_strand_id
1 'polypeptide(L)' 'MTHQRYVFALDVLAAAYAADGDFELAIQTAESALRLNPRESISEAVRSRQELYRKGYAFTVLDPR' A
#
# COMPACT_ATOMS: atom_id res chain seq x y z
N MET A 1 -19.57 -5.11 -1.77
CA MET A 1 -18.85 -3.80 -1.67
C MET A 1 -17.82 -3.75 -0.52
N THR A 2 -17.69 -4.77 0.31
CA THR A 2 -16.87 -4.78 1.54
C THR A 2 -15.36 -4.96 1.29
N HIS A 3 -14.98 -5.78 0.30
CA HIS A 3 -13.57 -6.09 0.02
C HIS A 3 -12.74 -4.88 -0.44
N GLN A 4 -13.34 -3.96 -1.22
CA GLN A 4 -12.63 -2.79 -1.76
C GLN A 4 -12.19 -1.81 -0.67
N ARG A 5 -13.04 -1.60 0.36
CA ARG A 5 -12.71 -0.72 1.49
C ARG A 5 -11.59 -1.31 2.34
N TYR A 6 -11.56 -2.63 2.48
CA TYR A 6 -10.51 -3.33 3.22
C TYR A 6 -9.15 -3.23 2.50
N VAL A 7 -9.13 -3.32 1.17
CA VAL A 7 -7.93 -3.07 0.35
C VAL A 7 -7.41 -1.64 0.56
N PHE A 8 -8.30 -0.65 0.55
CA PHE A 8 -7.92 0.75 0.79
C PHE A 8 -7.33 0.97 2.19
N ALA A 9 -7.91 0.34 3.21
CA ALA A 9 -7.40 0.43 4.57
C ALA A 9 -5.99 -0.19 4.70
N LEU A 10 -5.77 -1.35 4.08
CA LEU A 10 -4.45 -2.00 4.06
C LEU A 10 -3.43 -1.16 3.27
N ASP A 11 -3.85 -0.52 2.19
CA ASP A 11 -2.99 0.34 1.40
C ASP A 11 -2.53 1.60 2.17
N VAL A 12 -3.45 2.25 2.89
CA VAL A 12 -3.12 3.36 3.79
C VAL A 12 -2.20 2.91 4.92
N LEU A 13 -2.47 1.75 5.51
CA LEU A 13 -1.63 1.17 6.56
C LEU A 13 -0.22 0.88 6.05
N ALA A 14 -0.08 0.34 4.83
CA ALA A 14 1.21 0.11 4.21
C ALA A 14 2.00 1.42 4.02
N ALA A 15 1.33 2.50 3.60
CA ALA A 15 1.95 3.82 3.48
C ALA A 15 2.40 4.38 4.84
N ALA A 16 1.62 4.18 5.90
CA ALA A 16 1.98 4.59 7.25
C ALA A 16 3.25 3.86 7.74
N TYR A 17 3.32 2.54 7.56
CA TYR A 17 4.53 1.79 7.89
C TYR A 17 5.76 2.24 7.09
N ALA A 18 5.59 2.52 5.80
CA ALA A 18 6.70 3.03 4.98
C ALA A 18 7.16 4.42 5.44
N ALA A 19 6.24 5.28 5.89
CA ALA A 19 6.55 6.59 6.43
C ALA A 19 7.30 6.52 7.77
N ASP A 20 7.05 5.48 8.57
CA ASP A 20 7.77 5.18 9.82
C ASP A 20 9.15 4.52 9.57
N GLY A 21 9.45 4.15 8.31
CA GLY A 21 10.67 3.46 7.92
C GLY A 21 10.57 1.92 8.00
N ASP A 22 9.44 1.39 8.46
CA ASP A 22 9.15 -0.04 8.53
C ASP A 22 8.77 -0.61 7.16
N PHE A 23 9.72 -0.58 6.22
CA PHE A 23 9.49 -1.00 4.83
C PHE A 23 9.09 -2.48 4.71
N GLU A 24 9.63 -3.37 5.55
CA GLU A 24 9.23 -4.78 5.55
C GLU A 24 7.75 -4.96 5.87
N LEU A 25 7.24 -4.21 6.84
CA LEU A 25 5.84 -4.28 7.26
C LEU A 25 4.94 -3.60 6.24
N ALA A 26 5.41 -2.52 5.60
CA ALA A 26 4.74 -1.88 4.47
C ALA A 26 4.55 -2.86 3.30
N ILE A 27 5.59 -3.60 2.92
CA ILE A 27 5.54 -4.57 1.84
C ILE A 27 4.56 -5.70 2.17
N GLN A 28 4.63 -6.29 3.36
CA GLN A 28 3.72 -7.37 3.79
C GLN A 28 2.25 -6.92 3.82
N THR A 29 2.02 -5.68 4.24
CA THR A 29 0.67 -5.11 4.27
C THR A 29 0.13 -4.87 2.86
N ALA A 30 0.97 -4.35 1.94
CA ALA A 30 0.61 -4.20 0.53
C ALA A 30 0.31 -5.55 -0.14
N GLU A 31 1.07 -6.61 0.15
CA GLU A 31 0.77 -7.97 -0.32
C GLU A 31 -0.58 -8.48 0.19
N SER A 32 -0.89 -8.18 1.45
CA SER A 32 -2.18 -8.52 2.05
C SER A 32 -3.34 -7.84 1.31
N ALA A 33 -3.15 -6.58 0.89
CA ALA A 33 -4.13 -5.85 0.08
C ALA A 33 -4.31 -6.51 -1.30
N LEU A 34 -3.23 -6.95 -1.94
CA LEU A 34 -3.27 -7.63 -3.25
C LEU A 34 -3.94 -9.01 -3.19
N ARG A 35 -3.77 -9.77 -2.09
CA ARG A 35 -4.41 -11.09 -1.90
C ARG A 35 -5.94 -11.03 -1.86
N LEU A 36 -6.53 -9.86 -1.66
CA LEU A 36 -7.98 -9.67 -1.66
C LEU A 36 -8.57 -9.56 -3.08
N ASN A 37 -7.76 -9.76 -4.11
CA ASN A 37 -8.13 -9.60 -5.52
C ASN A 37 -8.89 -8.29 -5.79
N PRO A 38 -8.29 -7.12 -5.48
CA PRO A 38 -8.91 -5.85 -5.82
C PRO A 38 -9.05 -5.69 -7.34
N ARG A 39 -9.88 -4.73 -7.75
CA ARG A 39 -9.93 -4.29 -9.15
C ARG A 39 -8.52 -3.97 -9.64
N GLU A 40 -8.27 -4.25 -10.92
CA GLU A 40 -6.96 -4.11 -11.54
C GLU A 40 -6.31 -2.74 -11.31
N SER A 41 -7.08 -1.66 -11.49
CA SER A 41 -6.61 -0.29 -11.23
C SER A 41 -6.13 -0.03 -9.81
N ILE A 42 -6.71 -0.70 -8.80
CA ILE A 42 -6.22 -0.63 -7.42
C ILE A 42 -5.01 -1.53 -7.23
N SER A 43 -5.02 -2.73 -7.81
CA SER A 43 -3.89 -3.66 -7.76
C SER A 43 -2.61 -3.04 -8.34
N GLU A 44 -2.71 -2.32 -9.46
CA GLU A 44 -1.59 -1.59 -10.06
C GLU A 44 -1.04 -0.52 -9.12
N ALA A 45 -1.91 0.30 -8.52
CA ALA A 45 -1.50 1.34 -7.58
C ALA A 45 -0.80 0.76 -6.35
N VAL A 46 -1.32 -0.33 -5.79
CA VAL A 46 -0.72 -1.03 -4.64
C VAL A 46 0.64 -1.63 -5.01
N ARG A 47 0.76 -2.26 -6.20
CA ARG A 47 2.05 -2.81 -6.67
C ARG A 47 3.10 -1.74 -6.90
N SER A 48 2.71 -0.61 -7.48
CA SER A 48 3.63 0.52 -7.70
C SER A 48 4.19 1.04 -6.38
N ARG A 49 3.33 1.20 -5.36
CA ARG A 49 3.76 1.57 -4.00
C ARG A 49 4.63 0.50 -3.34
N GLN A 50 4.27 -0.77 -3.48
CA GLN A 50 5.07 -1.88 -2.97
C GLN A 50 6.50 -1.87 -3.55
N GLU A 51 6.66 -1.53 -4.83
CA GLU A 51 7.97 -1.41 -5.46
C GLU A 51 8.78 -0.24 -4.88
N LEU A 52 8.13 0.88 -4.55
CA LEU A 52 8.77 2.00 -3.84
C LEU A 52 9.26 1.56 -2.46
N TYR A 53 8.44 0.83 -1.71
CA TYR A 53 8.81 0.33 -0.38
C TYR A 53 9.99 -0.64 -0.45
N ARG A 54 10.04 -1.51 -1.48
CA ARG A 54 11.19 -2.41 -1.72
C ARG A 54 12.50 -1.67 -2.00
N LYS A 55 12.41 -0.45 -2.53
CA LYS A 55 13.56 0.44 -2.76
C LYS A 55 13.88 1.33 -1.57
N GLY A 56 13.13 1.23 -0.47
CA GLY A 56 13.27 2.08 0.72
C GLY A 56 12.72 3.50 0.55
N TYR A 57 11.82 3.71 -0.41
CA TYR A 57 11.14 5.00 -0.59
C TYR A 57 9.75 4.95 0.04
N ALA A 58 9.48 5.89 0.96
CA ALA A 58 8.14 6.09 1.48
C ALA A 58 7.26 6.77 0.42
N PHE A 59 6.07 6.21 0.18
CA PHE A 59 5.04 6.87 -0.61
C PHE A 59 4.21 7.73 0.34
N THR A 60 4.59 9.00 0.46
CA THR A 60 3.82 9.95 1.27
C THR A 60 2.51 10.27 0.55
N VAL A 61 1.40 9.66 0.99
CA VAL A 61 0.04 10.01 0.53
C VAL A 61 -0.32 11.47 0.89
N LEU A 62 0.43 12.08 1.81
CA LEU A 62 0.30 13.48 2.21
C LEU A 62 1.27 14.36 1.40
N ASP A 63 0.94 14.67 0.15
CA ASP A 63 1.31 15.97 -0.43
C ASP A 63 0.11 16.90 -0.17
N PRO A 64 0.08 17.67 0.93
CA PRO A 64 -0.91 18.74 1.09
C PRO A 64 -0.50 19.87 0.14
N ARG A 65 -1.02 19.87 -1.09
CA ARG A 65 -1.08 21.10 -1.89
C ARG A 65 -2.31 21.90 -1.54
#